data_AF-A0A1Y2KZ97-F1
#
_entry.id   AF-A0A1Y2KZ97-F1
#
_cell.length_a   1.000
_cell.length_b   1.000
_cell.length_c   1.000
_cell.angle_alpha   90.00
_cell.angle_beta   90.00
_cell.angle_gamma   90.00
#
_symmetry.space_group_name_H-M   'P 1'
#
loop_
_entity.id
_entity.type
_entity.pdbx_description
1 polymer ?
#
loop_
_entity_poly.entity_id
_entity_poly.type
_entity_poly.pdbx_seq_one_letter_code
_entity_poly.pdbx_strand_id
1 'polypeptide(L)'
;MKNISILMGVGLFCALMLPASSQAAEGCTKASNYQEEGGLSGWPKRVKSSANKTLRDGYANGTCLWLKGQHSGGTTPSGAPDNTHVTVTAKSGGVACHVFKKSSTNTSPYFTTTCF
;
A
#
# COMPACT_ATOMS: atom_id res chain seq x y z
N MET A 1 -36.53 -17.11 63.52
CA MET A 1 -36.97 -18.05 62.46
C MET A 1 -37.39 -17.26 61.23
N LYS A 2 -36.59 -17.28 60.17
CA LYS A 2 -37.05 -17.12 58.78
C LYS A 2 -35.94 -17.56 57.84
N ASN A 3 -36.29 -18.55 57.04
CA ASN A 3 -35.42 -19.33 56.17
C ASN A 3 -35.34 -18.66 54.79
N ILE A 4 -34.16 -18.82 54.16
CA ILE A 4 -33.90 -19.15 52.75
C ILE A 4 -34.62 -18.30 51.68
N SER A 5 -33.83 -17.66 50.81
CA SER A 5 -33.79 -18.01 49.38
C SER A 5 -32.67 -17.27 48.65
N ILE A 6 -31.64 -18.02 48.29
CA ILE A 6 -30.67 -17.71 47.24
C ILE A 6 -31.41 -17.89 45.92
N LEU A 7 -31.45 -16.88 45.05
CA LEU A 7 -31.71 -17.10 43.63
C LEU A 7 -30.60 -16.48 42.80
N MET A 8 -29.81 -17.38 42.22
CA MET A 8 -28.92 -17.12 41.10
C MET A 8 -29.73 -16.65 39.89
N GLY A 9 -29.16 -15.71 39.15
CA GLY A 9 -29.67 -15.28 37.85
C GLY A 9 -28.60 -14.53 37.07
N VAL A 10 -27.41 -15.13 36.97
CA VAL A 10 -26.33 -14.66 36.09
C VAL A 10 -26.77 -14.95 34.65
N GLY A 11 -27.45 -13.97 34.05
CA GLY A 11 -28.03 -14.05 32.71
C GLY A 11 -27.18 -13.34 31.67
N LEU A 12 -26.18 -14.05 31.16
CA LEU A 12 -25.69 -14.00 29.78
C LEU A 12 -25.32 -12.63 29.18
N PHE A 13 -24.12 -12.17 29.51
CA PHE A 13 -23.34 -11.20 28.73
C PHE A 13 -22.94 -11.83 27.38
N CYS A 14 -23.83 -11.84 26.39
CA CYS A 14 -23.48 -12.17 25.01
C CYS A 14 -22.81 -10.94 24.36
N ALA A 15 -21.55 -10.71 24.71
CA ALA A 15 -20.69 -9.78 24.00
C ALA A 15 -20.51 -10.31 22.57
N LEU A 16 -21.25 -9.73 21.63
CA LEU A 16 -21.00 -9.85 20.20
C LEU A 16 -19.60 -9.30 19.91
N MET A 17 -18.59 -10.17 20.01
CA MET A 17 -17.26 -9.94 19.47
C MET A 17 -17.40 -9.98 17.95
N LEU A 18 -17.77 -8.83 17.38
CA LEU A 18 -17.56 -8.57 15.96
C LEU A 18 -16.07 -8.81 15.67
N PRO A 19 -15.70 -9.66 14.69
CA PRO A 19 -14.32 -9.72 14.25
C PRO A 19 -13.96 -8.32 13.78
N ALA A 20 -13.01 -7.68 14.47
CA ALA A 20 -12.41 -6.45 14.02
C ALA A 20 -11.89 -6.72 12.61
N SER A 21 -12.61 -6.22 11.60
CA SER A 21 -12.07 -6.10 10.26
C SER A 21 -10.83 -5.23 10.41
N SER A 22 -9.68 -5.89 10.43
CA SER A 22 -8.40 -5.22 10.26
C SER A 22 -8.52 -4.56 8.91
N GLN A 23 -8.83 -3.26 8.92
CA GLN A 23 -8.82 -2.42 7.75
C GLN A 23 -7.37 -2.47 7.29
N ALA A 24 -7.08 -3.36 6.33
CA ALA A 24 -5.80 -3.37 5.66
C ALA A 24 -5.58 -1.92 5.20
N ALA A 25 -4.50 -1.30 5.68
CA ALA A 25 -4.19 0.07 5.30
C ALA A 25 -4.18 0.11 3.77
N GLU A 26 -5.06 0.91 3.16
CA GLU A 26 -5.11 0.95 1.70
C GLU A 26 -3.79 1.51 1.16
N GLY A 27 -3.07 0.69 0.39
CA GLY A 27 -1.84 1.10 -0.29
C GLY A 27 -0.58 1.00 0.56
N CYS A 28 0.49 1.68 0.14
CA CYS A 28 1.79 1.53 0.78
C CYS A 28 1.93 2.39 2.03
N THR A 29 2.60 1.82 3.03
CA THR A 29 3.23 2.57 4.12
C THR A 29 4.33 3.48 3.59
N LYS A 30 4.76 4.47 4.38
CA LYS A 30 5.73 5.50 3.97
C LYS A 30 7.01 5.41 4.80
N ALA A 31 8.17 5.36 4.16
CA ALA A 31 9.45 5.54 4.84
C ALA A 31 9.59 7.00 5.29
N SER A 32 10.35 7.27 6.35
CA SER A 32 10.50 8.61 6.94
C SER A 32 10.99 9.68 5.96
N ASN A 33 11.78 9.30 4.97
CA ASN A 33 12.42 10.19 4.00
C ASN A 33 11.58 10.42 2.72
N TYR A 34 10.34 9.92 2.64
CA TYR A 34 9.58 9.96 1.38
C TYR A 34 9.12 11.37 0.95
N GLN A 35 9.01 12.33 1.89
CA GLN A 35 8.46 13.68 1.64
C GLN A 35 9.48 14.67 1.09
N GLU A 36 10.77 14.44 1.33
CA GLU A 36 11.87 15.32 0.90
C GLU A 36 12.02 15.35 -0.62
N GLU A 37 11.44 14.37 -1.34
CA GLU A 37 11.54 14.24 -2.79
C GLU A 37 10.16 14.41 -3.45
N GLY A 38 9.67 15.65 -3.58
CA GLY A 38 8.52 15.99 -4.44
C GLY A 38 7.15 15.39 -4.11
N GLY A 39 7.03 14.59 -3.03
CA GLY A 39 5.79 13.98 -2.56
C GLY A 39 5.22 12.86 -3.46
N LEU A 40 3.96 12.48 -3.21
CA LEU A 40 3.29 11.31 -3.83
C LEU A 40 2.00 11.66 -4.59
N SER A 41 1.77 12.92 -4.96
CA SER A 41 0.51 13.28 -5.63
C SER A 41 0.32 12.51 -6.94
N GLY A 42 -0.81 11.79 -7.07
CA GLY A 42 -1.13 10.94 -8.22
C GLY A 42 -0.35 9.61 -8.32
N TRP A 43 0.73 9.42 -7.56
CA TRP A 43 1.57 8.22 -7.59
C TRP A 43 0.90 6.95 -7.03
N PRO A 44 0.07 6.99 -5.97
CA PRO A 44 -0.64 5.80 -5.48
C PRO A 44 -1.49 5.11 -6.55
N LYS A 45 -2.19 5.88 -7.40
CA LYS A 45 -2.94 5.33 -8.55
C LYS A 45 -2.02 4.61 -9.54
N ARG A 46 -0.80 5.12 -9.74
CA ARG A 46 0.19 4.52 -10.66
C ARG A 46 0.76 3.23 -10.11
N VAL A 47 1.05 3.17 -8.81
CA VAL A 47 1.53 1.95 -8.14
C VAL A 47 0.44 0.87 -8.09
N LYS A 48 -0.81 1.25 -7.80
CA LYS A 48 -1.97 0.35 -7.88
C LYS A 48 -2.09 -0.32 -9.26
N SER A 49 -1.69 0.38 -10.32
CA SER A 49 -1.66 -0.11 -11.70
C SER A 49 -0.23 -0.31 -12.24
N SER A 50 0.73 -0.67 -11.39
CA SER A 50 2.11 -0.97 -11.80
C SER A 50 2.18 -2.14 -12.77
N ALA A 51 3.16 -2.18 -13.68
CA ALA A 51 3.40 -3.36 -14.53
C ALA A 51 3.88 -4.58 -13.72
N ASN A 52 4.51 -4.37 -12.55
CA ASN A 52 4.96 -5.46 -11.68
C ASN A 52 3.81 -6.00 -10.83
N LYS A 53 3.48 -7.30 -10.99
CA LYS A 53 2.36 -7.93 -10.26
C LYS A 53 2.58 -7.94 -8.74
N THR A 54 3.77 -8.31 -8.28
CA THR A 54 4.10 -8.37 -6.85
C THR A 54 3.91 -7.01 -6.18
N LEU A 55 4.27 -5.92 -6.86
CA LEU A 55 4.04 -4.58 -6.35
C LEU A 55 2.56 -4.21 -6.29
N ARG A 56 1.76 -4.57 -7.30
CA ARG A 56 0.30 -4.38 -7.26
C ARG A 56 -0.34 -5.15 -6.11
N ASP A 57 0.04 -6.43 -5.94
CA ASP A 57 -0.45 -7.28 -4.87
C ASP A 57 -0.07 -6.68 -3.50
N GLY A 58 1.18 -6.21 -3.36
CA GLY A 58 1.64 -5.55 -2.13
C GLY A 58 0.91 -4.24 -1.83
N TYR A 59 0.51 -3.49 -2.86
CA TYR A 59 -0.35 -2.32 -2.72
C TYR A 59 -1.76 -2.68 -2.26
N ALA A 60 -2.37 -3.70 -2.87
CA ALA A 60 -3.70 -4.17 -2.49
C ALA A 60 -3.74 -4.71 -1.05
N ASN A 61 -2.66 -5.37 -0.62
CA ASN A 61 -2.55 -5.99 0.71
C ASN A 61 -2.05 -5.04 1.80
N GLY A 62 -1.76 -3.78 1.47
CA GLY A 62 -1.21 -2.81 2.43
C GLY A 62 0.22 -3.09 2.88
N THR A 63 0.94 -3.99 2.20
CA THR A 63 2.28 -4.43 2.61
C THR A 63 3.39 -3.59 2.00
N CYS A 64 3.13 -2.88 0.91
CA CYS A 64 4.17 -2.10 0.24
C CYS A 64 4.66 -0.91 1.07
N LEU A 65 5.84 -0.41 0.70
CA LEU A 65 6.51 0.70 1.36
C LEU A 65 7.04 1.67 0.31
N TRP A 66 6.65 2.94 0.42
CA TRP A 66 7.26 4.05 -0.32
C TRP A 66 8.65 4.32 0.24
N LEU A 67 9.69 4.10 -0.58
CA LEU A 67 11.09 4.30 -0.19
C LEU A 67 11.55 5.73 -0.49
N LYS A 68 11.06 6.32 -1.60
CA LYS A 68 11.28 7.71 -2.00
C LYS A 68 10.06 8.27 -2.69
N GLY A 69 9.84 9.57 -2.52
CA GLY A 69 8.85 10.34 -3.27
C GLY A 69 9.22 10.51 -4.74
N GLN A 70 8.57 11.44 -5.42
CA GLN A 70 8.89 11.79 -6.80
C GLN A 70 10.32 12.34 -6.94
N HIS A 71 11.11 11.69 -7.79
CA HIS A 71 12.45 12.15 -8.17
C HIS A 71 12.77 11.75 -9.61
N SER A 72 13.92 12.21 -10.09
CA SER A 72 14.44 11.92 -11.42
C SER A 72 15.86 11.38 -11.32
N GLY A 73 16.24 10.48 -12.23
CA GLY A 73 17.58 9.88 -12.27
C GLY A 73 17.61 8.57 -13.04
N GLY A 74 18.80 8.13 -13.41
CA GLY A 74 19.00 6.88 -14.16
C GLY A 74 18.43 6.89 -15.58
N THR A 75 18.23 5.70 -16.12
CA THR A 75 17.77 5.47 -17.50
C THR A 75 16.25 5.57 -17.61
N THR A 76 15.75 6.27 -18.63
CA THR A 76 14.34 6.28 -18.99
C THR A 76 13.94 4.95 -19.66
N PRO A 77 13.03 4.15 -19.09
CA PRO A 77 12.56 2.92 -19.73
C PRO A 77 11.56 3.24 -20.86
N SER A 78 11.38 2.28 -21.76
CA SER A 78 10.36 2.40 -22.82
C SER A 78 8.96 2.61 -22.25
N GLY A 79 8.19 3.51 -22.86
CA GLY A 79 6.84 3.87 -22.45
C GLY A 79 6.75 4.85 -21.27
N ALA A 80 7.88 5.30 -20.72
CA ALA A 80 7.95 6.47 -19.86
C ALA A 80 8.32 7.72 -20.68
N PRO A 81 7.79 8.91 -20.37
CA PRO A 81 8.10 10.14 -21.10
C PRO A 81 9.47 10.72 -20.71
N ASP A 82 9.92 10.44 -19.48
CA ASP A 82 11.16 10.90 -18.88
C ASP A 82 11.60 9.89 -17.80
N ASN A 83 12.70 10.17 -17.12
CA ASN A 83 13.17 9.37 -15.99
C ASN A 83 12.53 9.77 -14.65
N THR A 84 11.38 10.46 -14.63
CA THR A 84 10.68 10.83 -13.39
C THR A 84 9.90 9.63 -12.84
N HIS A 85 10.18 9.27 -11.58
CA HIS A 85 9.60 8.10 -10.93
C HIS A 85 9.47 8.25 -9.41
N VAL A 86 8.85 7.26 -8.79
CA VAL A 86 8.85 7.00 -7.35
C VAL A 86 9.50 5.65 -7.09
N THR A 87 10.16 5.51 -5.94
CA THR A 87 10.74 4.23 -5.52
C THR A 87 9.88 3.61 -4.43
N VAL A 88 9.45 2.38 -4.67
CA VAL A 88 8.53 1.64 -3.81
C VAL A 88 8.94 0.18 -3.79
N THR A 89 8.70 -0.51 -2.68
CA THR A 89 8.91 -1.96 -2.58
C THR A 89 7.60 -2.63 -2.19
N ALA A 90 7.37 -3.86 -2.65
CA ALA A 90 6.14 -4.61 -2.37
C ALA A 90 5.99 -4.98 -0.87
N LYS A 91 7.10 -4.99 -0.13
CA LYS A 91 7.16 -5.19 1.31
C LYS A 91 8.45 -4.62 1.89
N SER A 92 8.46 -4.30 3.18
CA SER A 92 9.70 -3.89 3.87
C SER A 92 10.82 -4.93 3.63
N GLY A 93 12.01 -4.46 3.25
CA GLY A 93 13.16 -5.31 2.89
C GLY A 93 13.05 -6.06 1.55
N GLY A 94 12.02 -5.79 0.74
CA GLY A 94 11.89 -6.36 -0.61
C GLY A 94 12.64 -5.55 -1.68
N VAL A 95 12.70 -6.13 -2.88
CA VAL A 95 13.26 -5.54 -4.12
C VAL A 95 12.67 -4.14 -4.37
N ALA A 96 13.54 -3.18 -4.67
CA ALA A 96 13.12 -1.81 -4.97
C ALA A 96 12.60 -1.73 -6.40
N CYS A 97 11.41 -1.15 -6.56
CA CYS A 97 10.79 -0.92 -7.84
C CYS A 97 10.64 0.58 -8.10
N HIS A 98 10.98 1.01 -9.30
CA HIS A 98 10.75 2.35 -9.81
C HIS A 98 9.48 2.34 -10.64
N VAL A 99 8.50 3.14 -10.27
CA VAL A 99 7.25 3.31 -11.02
C VAL A 99 7.28 4.67 -11.70
N PHE A 100 7.14 4.69 -13.02
CA PHE A 100 7.31 5.88 -13.85
C PHE A 100 5.96 6.50 -14.22
N LYS A 101 6.01 7.75 -14.71
CA LYS A 101 4.91 8.32 -15.48
C LYS A 101 4.76 7.54 -16.80
N LYS A 102 3.57 7.63 -17.38
CA LYS A 102 3.24 7.02 -18.68
C LYS A 102 3.34 8.08 -19.78
N SER A 103 3.98 7.76 -20.90
CA SER A 103 3.97 8.63 -22.07
C SER A 103 2.58 8.69 -22.70
N SER A 104 2.24 9.78 -23.40
CA SER A 104 0.97 9.90 -24.13
C SER A 104 0.79 8.83 -25.22
N THR A 105 1.89 8.26 -25.70
CA THR A 105 1.93 7.20 -26.72
C THR A 105 1.84 5.79 -26.15
N ASN A 106 1.99 5.62 -24.84
CA ASN A 106 1.93 4.30 -24.20
C ASN A 106 0.48 3.95 -23.84
N THR A 107 -0.08 2.99 -24.59
CA THR A 107 -1.48 2.53 -24.46
C THR A 107 -1.68 1.38 -23.49
N SER A 108 -0.62 0.89 -22.83
CA SER A 108 -0.71 -0.19 -21.84
C SER A 108 -1.73 0.18 -20.75
N PRO A 109 -2.45 -0.78 -20.14
CA PRO A 109 -3.23 -0.50 -18.94
C PRO A 109 -2.32 -0.28 -17.70
N TYR A 110 -1.05 -0.68 -17.78
CA TYR A 110 -0.11 -0.64 -16.65
C TYR A 110 0.92 0.48 -16.76
N PHE A 111 1.38 1.00 -15.64
CA PHE A 111 2.47 1.97 -15.57
C PHE A 111 3.82 1.25 -15.66
N THR A 112 4.70 1.76 -16.52
CA THR A 112 6.07 1.23 -16.67
C THR A 112 6.73 1.13 -15.30
N THR A 113 7.28 -0.04 -15.01
CA THR A 113 7.89 -0.37 -13.73
C THR A 113 9.15 -1.19 -13.96
N THR A 114 10.24 -0.83 -13.29
CA THR A 114 11.49 -1.59 -13.29
C THR A 114 11.86 -1.93 -11.86
N CYS A 115 12.30 -3.16 -11.58
CA CYS A 115 12.66 -3.60 -10.22
C CYS A 115 14.08 -4.20 -10.23
N PHE A 116 14.87 -3.89 -9.21
CA PHE A 116 16.27 -4.28 -9.07
C PHE A 116 16.57 -4.82 -7.67
#